data_AF-A0A8H4QUG8-F1
#
_entry.id   AF-A0A8H4QUG8-F1
#
_cell.length_a   1.000
_cell.length_b   1.000
_cell.length_c   1.000
_cell.angle_alpha   90.00
_cell.angle_beta   90.00
_cell.angle_gamma   90.00
#
_symmetry.space_group_name_H-M   'P 1'
#
loop_
_entity.id
_entity.type
_entity.pdbx_description
1 polymer ?
#
loop_
_entity_poly.entity_id
_entity_poly.type
_entity_poly.pdbx_seq_one_letter_code
_entity_poly.pdbx_strand_id
1 'polypeptide(L)'
;MPHATTTSNLPTILCLHGMGTSAAIFSAQTRNLRFALKSHFRFIFINAPFPSLPGPGVEPTYVDSGPFYSWFSEAMGSNPLSTAQEFCSLSTYIKDAITKQDIQTSEIVSVMGFSQGTIVASMLLFQAQYQNIQLGLARRNSQPSSSLQLPPSEWSALRFGILLSGSCNDHIVTAFMGKKLQLPSVHLYGLQDPYMGNAKMLYEQIYHAPAADLVEFDGGHNIPGNKKDLDRLTARILRLNRRTKSKVAKW
;
A
#
# COMPACT_ATOMS: atom_id res chain seq x y z
N MET A 1 -20.65 33.19 13.76
CA MET A 1 -20.60 31.97 12.92
C MET A 1 -19.14 31.57 12.78
N PRO A 2 -18.69 30.43 13.33
CA PRO A 2 -17.29 30.03 13.20
C PRO A 2 -17.02 29.58 11.75
N HIS A 3 -15.91 30.07 11.19
CA HIS A 3 -15.43 29.69 9.87
C HIS A 3 -15.19 28.18 9.79
N ALA A 4 -15.92 27.51 8.88
CA ALA A 4 -15.55 26.19 8.42
C ALA A 4 -14.19 26.28 7.70
N THR A 5 -13.12 25.89 8.40
CA THR A 5 -11.80 25.72 7.78
C THR A 5 -11.91 24.67 6.68
N THR A 6 -11.63 25.08 5.45
CA THR A 6 -11.59 24.30 4.21
C THR A 6 -10.56 23.16 4.30
N THR A 7 -10.93 22.03 4.88
CA THR A 7 -10.18 20.76 4.78
C THR A 7 -10.54 19.97 3.51
N SER A 8 -11.40 20.51 2.64
CA SER A 8 -11.96 19.78 1.50
C SER A 8 -10.98 19.51 0.35
N ASN A 9 -9.84 20.21 0.26
CA ASN A 9 -8.95 20.15 -0.91
C ASN A 9 -7.60 19.44 -0.68
N LEU A 10 -7.38 18.82 0.47
CA LEU A 10 -6.13 18.09 0.70
C LEU A 10 -6.17 16.73 -0.03
N PRO A 11 -5.06 16.33 -0.71
CA PRO A 11 -5.00 15.05 -1.37
C PRO A 11 -5.06 13.89 -0.36
N THR A 12 -5.64 12.76 -0.77
CA THR A 12 -5.93 11.64 0.14
C THR A 12 -4.88 10.54 0.06
N ILE A 13 -4.52 9.97 1.22
CA ILE A 13 -3.73 8.75 1.37
C ILE A 13 -4.67 7.61 1.80
N LEU A 14 -4.69 6.53 1.01
CA LEU A 14 -5.34 5.28 1.39
C LEU A 14 -4.44 4.48 2.33
N CYS A 15 -4.93 4.11 3.50
CA CYS A 15 -4.19 3.38 4.52
C CYS A 15 -4.65 1.93 4.65
N LEU A 16 -3.72 1.00 4.43
CA LEU A 16 -3.94 -0.45 4.41
C LEU A 16 -3.15 -1.11 5.56
N HIS A 17 -3.87 -1.68 6.51
CA HIS A 17 -3.32 -2.23 7.74
C HIS A 17 -2.58 -3.56 7.54
N GLY A 18 -1.86 -4.06 8.55
CA GLY A 18 -1.21 -5.37 8.51
C GLY A 18 -2.16 -6.54 8.79
N MET A 19 -1.72 -7.77 8.52
CA MET A 19 -2.49 -8.98 8.84
C MET A 19 -2.82 -9.04 10.33
N GLY A 20 -4.04 -9.44 10.67
CA GLY A 20 -4.46 -9.59 12.06
C GLY A 20 -4.59 -8.27 12.79
N THR A 21 -4.84 -7.17 12.08
CA THR A 21 -5.11 -5.84 12.64
C THR A 21 -6.39 -5.26 12.01
N SER A 22 -6.66 -3.98 12.22
CA SER A 22 -7.82 -3.30 11.65
C SER A 22 -7.48 -1.87 11.23
N ALA A 23 -8.37 -1.24 10.47
CA ALA A 23 -8.35 0.18 10.14
C ALA A 23 -8.17 1.06 11.39
N ALA A 24 -8.90 0.73 12.47
CA ALA A 24 -8.85 1.48 13.72
C ALA A 24 -7.48 1.36 14.41
N ILE A 25 -6.95 0.13 14.52
CA ILE A 25 -5.63 -0.13 15.10
C ILE A 25 -4.54 0.57 14.27
N PHE A 26 -4.59 0.47 12.95
CA PHE A 26 -3.59 1.12 12.10
C PHE A 26 -3.67 2.64 12.16
N SER A 27 -4.87 3.21 12.30
CA SER A 27 -5.06 4.65 12.56
C SER A 27 -4.44 5.10 13.88
N ALA A 28 -4.49 4.26 14.91
CA ALA A 28 -3.84 4.50 16.20
C ALA A 28 -2.31 4.38 16.09
N GLN A 29 -1.80 3.30 15.48
CA GLN A 29 -0.36 3.07 15.27
C GLN A 29 0.30 4.20 14.45
N THR A 30 -0.41 4.75 13.46
CA THR A 30 0.07 5.85 12.61
C THR A 30 -0.18 7.25 13.19
N ARG A 31 -0.73 7.39 14.40
CA ARG A 31 -1.17 8.69 14.97
C ARG A 31 -0.11 9.79 14.85
N ASN A 32 1.12 9.51 15.25
CA ASN A 32 2.19 10.52 15.24
C ASN A 32 2.60 10.90 13.81
N LEU A 33 2.70 9.91 12.91
CA LEU A 33 2.99 10.14 11.49
C LEU A 33 1.89 10.98 10.83
N ARG A 34 0.62 10.65 11.07
CA ARG A 34 -0.52 11.42 10.57
C ARG A 34 -0.54 12.83 11.13
N PHE A 35 -0.23 13.01 12.42
CA PHE A 35 -0.15 14.33 13.01
C PHE A 35 0.91 15.21 12.34
N ALA A 36 2.07 14.65 12.01
CA ALA A 36 3.13 15.34 11.28
C ALA A 36 2.76 15.68 9.82
N LEU A 37 1.82 14.95 9.23
CA LEU A 37 1.39 15.08 7.83
C LEU A 37 0.02 15.78 7.65
N LYS A 38 -0.66 16.14 8.74
CA LYS A 38 -2.06 16.60 8.74
C LYS A 38 -2.35 17.86 7.92
N SER A 39 -1.36 18.72 7.70
CA SER A 39 -1.47 19.93 6.87
C SER A 39 -1.34 19.64 5.37
N HIS A 40 -1.00 18.41 4.99
CA HIS A 40 -0.67 18.05 3.61
C HIS A 40 -1.58 16.97 3.03
N PHE A 41 -2.21 16.15 3.87
CA PHE A 41 -2.99 15.01 3.44
C PHE A 41 -4.22 14.77 4.31
N ARG A 42 -5.23 14.17 3.69
CA ARG A 42 -6.26 13.39 4.36
C ARG A 42 -5.85 11.92 4.39
N PHE A 43 -6.39 11.18 5.35
CA PHE A 43 -6.13 9.75 5.50
C PHE A 43 -7.46 9.01 5.57
N ILE A 44 -7.60 7.96 4.76
CA ILE A 44 -8.75 7.07 4.79
C ILE A 44 -8.26 5.68 5.15
N PHE A 45 -9.00 5.00 6.02
CA PHE A 45 -8.68 3.66 6.47
C PHE A 45 -9.84 2.74 6.12
N ILE A 46 -9.52 1.56 5.64
CA ILE A 46 -10.49 0.50 5.34
C ILE A 46 -10.04 -0.80 5.99
N ASN A 47 -11.00 -1.61 6.42
CA ASN A 47 -10.71 -2.96 6.90
C ASN A 47 -10.53 -3.89 5.70
N ALA A 48 -9.65 -4.86 5.88
CA ALA A 48 -9.50 -5.96 4.96
C ALA A 48 -10.75 -6.89 4.98
N PRO A 49 -11.03 -7.65 3.91
CA PRO A 49 -12.29 -8.38 3.77
C PRO A 49 -12.40 -9.64 4.63
N PHE A 50 -11.27 -10.25 5.02
CA PHE A 50 -11.30 -11.55 5.70
C PHE A 50 -11.10 -11.38 7.20
N PRO A 51 -12.02 -11.85 8.06
CA PRO A 51 -11.76 -11.97 9.48
C PRO A 51 -10.52 -12.81 9.76
N SER A 52 -9.78 -12.49 10.81
CA SER A 52 -8.60 -13.26 11.21
C SER A 52 -8.40 -13.26 12.72
N LEU A 53 -7.44 -14.05 13.17
CA LEU A 53 -6.88 -13.92 14.52
C LEU A 53 -6.01 -12.65 14.63
N PRO A 54 -5.73 -12.19 15.87
CA PRO A 54 -4.73 -11.16 16.13
C PRO A 54 -3.38 -11.47 15.46
N GLY A 55 -2.78 -10.47 14.84
CA GLY A 55 -1.47 -10.57 14.21
C GLY A 55 -0.32 -10.17 15.13
N PRO A 56 0.94 -10.34 14.68
CA PRO A 56 2.11 -9.85 15.42
C PRO A 56 2.00 -8.35 15.72
N GLY A 57 2.26 -7.96 16.97
CA GLY A 57 2.21 -6.56 17.41
C GLY A 57 0.83 -6.05 17.84
N VAL A 58 -0.19 -6.91 17.85
CA VAL A 58 -1.48 -6.62 18.52
C VAL A 58 -1.32 -6.74 20.03
N GLU A 59 -0.71 -7.80 20.52
CA GLU A 59 -0.51 -8.00 21.96
C GLU A 59 0.65 -7.15 22.52
N PRO A 60 0.55 -6.69 23.78
CA PRO A 60 -0.65 -6.71 24.63
C PRO A 60 -1.61 -5.54 24.35
N THR A 61 -1.16 -4.52 23.62
CA THR A 61 -1.79 -3.19 23.55
C THR A 61 -3.20 -3.18 22.93
N TYR A 62 -3.44 -4.04 21.94
CA TYR A 62 -4.64 -4.04 21.10
C TYR A 62 -5.41 -5.37 21.15
N VAL A 63 -5.11 -6.25 22.12
CA VAL A 63 -5.75 -7.57 22.22
C VAL A 63 -7.28 -7.47 22.32
N ASP A 64 -7.77 -6.45 23.03
CA ASP A 64 -9.21 -6.17 23.20
C ASP A 64 -9.78 -5.24 22.11
N SER A 65 -8.98 -4.88 21.10
CA SER A 65 -9.36 -3.95 20.01
C SER A 65 -9.86 -4.66 18.75
N GLY A 66 -10.25 -5.93 18.87
CA GLY A 66 -10.88 -6.67 17.77
C GLY A 66 -12.16 -5.96 17.27
N PRO A 67 -12.67 -6.32 16.08
CA PRO A 67 -12.25 -7.43 15.22
C PRO A 67 -10.92 -7.22 14.47
N PHE A 68 -10.31 -8.32 14.03
CA PHE A 68 -9.05 -8.35 13.28
C PHE A 68 -9.27 -8.92 11.88
N TYR A 69 -8.46 -8.48 10.92
CA TYR A 69 -8.64 -8.81 9.51
C TYR A 69 -7.33 -9.10 8.76
N SER A 70 -7.46 -9.85 7.66
CA SER A 70 -6.42 -10.15 6.67
C SER A 70 -6.88 -9.74 5.27
N TRP A 71 -5.93 -9.28 4.44
CA TRP A 71 -6.16 -8.87 3.05
C TRP A 71 -6.34 -10.04 2.09
N PHE A 72 -5.81 -11.19 2.46
CA PHE A 72 -5.80 -12.39 1.64
C PHE A 72 -6.49 -13.52 2.37
N SER A 73 -7.12 -14.40 1.60
CA SER A 73 -7.70 -15.62 2.13
C SER A 73 -6.59 -16.60 2.53
N GLU A 74 -6.92 -17.63 3.29
CA GLU A 74 -5.98 -18.73 3.59
C GLU A 74 -5.51 -19.46 2.32
N ALA A 75 -6.25 -19.35 1.21
CA ALA A 75 -5.90 -19.98 -0.07
C ALA A 75 -4.84 -19.19 -0.87
N MET A 76 -4.46 -17.99 -0.45
CA MET A 76 -3.47 -17.19 -1.17
C MET A 76 -2.11 -17.87 -1.21
N GLY A 77 -1.48 -17.89 -2.39
CA GLY A 77 -0.18 -18.55 -2.59
C GLY A 77 -0.28 -20.04 -2.93
N SER A 78 -1.48 -20.63 -2.96
CA SER A 78 -1.69 -22.02 -3.41
C SER A 78 -1.18 -22.26 -4.83
N ASN A 79 -1.33 -21.26 -5.71
CA ASN A 79 -0.69 -21.19 -7.03
C ASN A 79 -0.72 -19.75 -7.59
N PRO A 80 0.12 -19.40 -8.59
CA PRO A 80 0.16 -18.04 -9.14
C PRO A 80 -1.16 -17.51 -9.72
N LEU A 81 -2.03 -18.38 -10.26
CA LEU A 81 -3.33 -17.96 -10.81
C LEU A 81 -4.30 -17.54 -9.72
N SER A 82 -4.38 -18.30 -8.63
CA SER A 82 -5.20 -17.95 -7.47
C SER A 82 -4.78 -16.60 -6.88
N THR A 83 -3.47 -16.34 -6.78
CA THR A 83 -2.94 -15.05 -6.33
C THR A 83 -3.39 -13.90 -7.25
N ALA A 84 -3.31 -14.07 -8.57
CA ALA A 84 -3.76 -13.03 -9.52
C ALA A 84 -5.29 -12.80 -9.47
N GLN A 85 -6.10 -13.84 -9.27
CA GLN A 85 -7.56 -13.72 -9.16
C GLN A 85 -7.99 -13.02 -7.86
N GLU A 86 -7.35 -13.37 -6.74
CA GLU A 86 -7.56 -12.66 -5.47
C GLU A 86 -7.18 -11.19 -5.61
N PHE A 87 -6.10 -10.88 -6.34
CA PHE A 87 -5.68 -9.50 -6.56
C PHE A 87 -6.74 -8.65 -7.30
N CYS A 88 -7.34 -9.19 -8.36
CA CYS A 88 -8.42 -8.51 -9.07
C CYS A 88 -9.63 -8.28 -8.16
N SER A 89 -10.05 -9.32 -7.43
CA SER A 89 -11.20 -9.27 -6.52
C SER A 89 -10.97 -8.24 -5.39
N LEU A 90 -9.75 -8.18 -4.86
CA LEU A 90 -9.37 -7.27 -3.81
C LEU A 90 -9.37 -5.80 -4.27
N SER A 91 -8.92 -5.53 -5.50
CA SER A 91 -8.96 -4.18 -6.07
C SER A 91 -10.40 -3.65 -6.19
N THR A 92 -11.33 -4.48 -6.65
CA THR A 92 -12.77 -4.16 -6.67
C THR A 92 -13.32 -3.93 -5.27
N TYR A 93 -13.03 -4.83 -4.32
CA TYR A 93 -13.46 -4.68 -2.93
C TYR A 93 -12.99 -3.35 -2.31
N ILE A 94 -11.73 -2.99 -2.52
CA ILE A 94 -11.14 -1.75 -2.01
C ILE A 94 -11.87 -0.54 -2.60
N LYS A 95 -12.14 -0.55 -3.90
CA LYS A 95 -12.91 0.51 -4.57
C LYS A 95 -14.29 0.68 -3.93
N ASP A 96 -15.01 -0.41 -3.70
CA ASP A 96 -16.34 -0.37 -3.08
C ASP A 96 -16.27 0.14 -1.63
N ALA A 97 -15.26 -0.30 -0.86
CA ALA A 97 -15.06 0.12 0.52
C ALA A 97 -14.76 1.63 0.65
N ILE A 98 -14.00 2.18 -0.30
CA ILE A 98 -13.68 3.61 -0.38
C ILE A 98 -14.89 4.42 -0.83
N THR A 99 -15.63 3.92 -1.83
CA THR A 99 -16.85 4.57 -2.35
C THR A 99 -17.92 4.68 -1.26
N LYS A 100 -18.04 3.67 -0.39
CA LYS A 100 -18.92 3.72 0.80
C LYS A 100 -18.55 4.80 1.83
N GLN A 101 -17.36 5.39 1.72
CA GLN A 101 -16.93 6.54 2.54
C GLN A 101 -17.02 7.87 1.77
N ASP A 102 -17.75 7.90 0.65
CA ASP A 102 -17.92 9.07 -0.23
C ASP A 102 -16.61 9.64 -0.77
N ILE A 103 -15.63 8.76 -1.06
CA ILE A 103 -14.35 9.12 -1.65
C ILE A 103 -14.24 8.50 -3.04
N GLN A 104 -13.81 9.29 -4.02
CA GLN A 104 -13.49 8.79 -5.36
C GLN A 104 -12.04 8.34 -5.43
N THR A 105 -11.74 7.31 -6.24
CA THR A 105 -10.37 6.84 -6.44
C THR A 105 -9.46 7.93 -7.01
N SER A 106 -10.02 8.89 -7.76
CA SER A 106 -9.32 10.07 -8.28
C SER A 106 -8.81 11.03 -7.22
N GLU A 107 -9.36 11.00 -6.00
CA GLU A 107 -8.89 11.80 -4.86
C GLU A 107 -7.68 11.18 -4.15
N ILE A 108 -7.44 9.89 -4.39
CA ILE A 108 -6.40 9.10 -3.72
C ILE A 108 -5.11 9.21 -4.51
N VAL A 109 -4.18 9.99 -3.96
CA VAL A 109 -2.91 10.26 -4.62
C VAL A 109 -1.78 9.34 -4.19
N SER A 110 -1.97 8.61 -3.10
CA SER A 110 -0.95 7.75 -2.51
C SER A 110 -1.60 6.66 -1.67
N VAL A 111 -0.88 5.55 -1.54
CA VAL A 111 -1.25 4.42 -0.70
C VAL A 111 -0.16 4.18 0.33
N MET A 112 -0.58 3.99 1.58
CA MET A 112 0.26 3.64 2.72
C MET A 112 -0.11 2.24 3.21
N GLY A 113 0.82 1.31 3.11
CA GLY A 113 0.64 -0.06 3.59
C GLY A 113 1.54 -0.36 4.80
N PHE A 114 1.08 -1.24 5.68
CA PHE A 114 1.89 -1.83 6.74
C PHE A 114 1.94 -3.35 6.62
N SER A 115 3.12 -3.97 6.70
CA SER A 115 3.28 -5.44 6.64
C SER A 115 2.52 -6.05 5.46
N GLN A 116 1.55 -6.95 5.69
CA GLN A 116 0.71 -7.51 4.60
C GLN A 116 0.04 -6.43 3.72
N GLY A 117 -0.34 -5.28 4.29
CA GLY A 117 -0.89 -4.15 3.54
C GLY A 117 0.08 -3.55 2.53
N THR A 118 1.40 -3.74 2.65
CA THR A 118 2.36 -3.29 1.64
C THR A 118 2.29 -4.10 0.35
N ILE A 119 1.85 -5.36 0.43
CA ILE A 119 1.62 -6.21 -0.76
C ILE A 119 0.48 -5.59 -1.56
N VAL A 120 -0.65 -5.32 -0.90
CA VAL A 120 -1.84 -4.70 -1.52
C VAL A 120 -1.51 -3.31 -2.06
N ALA A 121 -0.80 -2.49 -1.29
CA ALA A 121 -0.34 -1.18 -1.75
C ALA A 121 0.49 -1.29 -3.05
N SER A 122 1.40 -2.26 -3.11
CA SER A 122 2.25 -2.50 -4.29
C SER A 122 1.43 -2.96 -5.49
N MET A 123 0.38 -3.77 -5.29
CA MET A 123 -0.53 -4.19 -6.36
C MET A 123 -1.32 -3.02 -6.94
N LEU A 124 -1.84 -2.12 -6.09
CA LEU A 124 -2.55 -0.92 -6.54
C LEU A 124 -1.62 0.01 -7.34
N LEU A 125 -0.37 0.19 -6.86
CA LEU A 125 0.66 0.93 -7.59
C LEU A 125 1.00 0.26 -8.94
N PHE A 126 1.01 -1.08 -8.98
CA PHE A 126 1.26 -1.82 -10.20
C PHE A 126 0.14 -1.63 -11.22
N GLN A 127 -1.11 -1.70 -10.78
CA GLN A 127 -2.28 -1.37 -11.62
C GLN A 127 -2.26 0.08 -12.10
N ALA A 128 -1.83 1.03 -11.26
CA ALA A 128 -1.69 2.43 -11.66
C ALA A 128 -0.61 2.63 -12.74
N GLN A 129 0.53 1.95 -12.61
CA GLN A 129 1.66 2.10 -13.53
C GLN A 129 1.48 1.34 -14.85
N TYR A 130 1.02 0.09 -14.78
CA TYR A 130 0.99 -0.84 -15.90
C TYR A 130 -0.44 -1.14 -16.30
N GLN A 131 -1.18 -0.10 -16.71
CA GLN A 131 -2.59 -0.14 -17.16
C GLN A 131 -2.97 -1.40 -17.97
N ASN A 132 -2.02 -1.99 -18.71
CA ASN A 132 -2.11 -3.32 -19.30
C ASN A 132 -1.23 -4.35 -18.56
N ILE A 133 -1.80 -5.03 -17.56
CA ILE A 133 -1.22 -6.28 -17.06
C ILE A 133 -1.62 -7.35 -18.08
N GLN A 134 -0.73 -7.66 -19.03
CA GLN A 134 -0.79 -8.96 -19.68
C GLN A 134 -0.48 -9.99 -18.60
N LEU A 135 -1.51 -10.44 -17.87
CA LEU A 135 -1.39 -11.60 -17.03
C LEU A 135 -0.93 -12.72 -17.96
N GLY A 136 0.30 -13.16 -17.76
CA GLY A 136 0.94 -14.22 -18.50
C GLY A 136 0.28 -15.55 -18.17
N LEU A 137 -0.98 -15.71 -18.54
CA LEU A 137 -1.51 -16.99 -18.97
C LEU A 137 -0.77 -17.30 -20.27
N ALA A 138 0.47 -17.77 -20.16
CA ALA A 138 1.19 -18.38 -21.26
C ALA A 138 0.36 -19.58 -21.73
N ARG A 139 -0.63 -19.32 -22.61
CA ARG A 139 -1.20 -20.36 -23.45
C ARG A 139 -0.04 -20.89 -24.26
N ARG A 140 0.39 -22.12 -23.96
CA ARG A 140 1.50 -22.81 -24.62
C ARG A 140 1.38 -22.95 -26.14
N ASN A 141 0.31 -22.49 -26.76
CA ASN A 141 0.06 -22.70 -28.19
C ASN A 141 -0.21 -21.36 -28.89
N SER A 142 0.81 -20.92 -29.62
CA SER A 142 0.80 -20.15 -30.88
C SER A 142 -0.58 -19.68 -31.37
N GLN A 143 -1.12 -18.61 -30.78
CA GLN A 143 -2.18 -17.80 -31.38
C GLN A 143 -1.89 -16.33 -31.06
N PRO A 144 -2.16 -15.39 -32.00
CA PRO A 144 -1.96 -13.98 -31.76
C PRO A 144 -2.78 -13.56 -30.54
N SER A 145 -2.09 -12.94 -29.58
CA SER A 145 -2.66 -12.45 -28.34
C SER A 145 -3.73 -11.42 -28.69
N SER A 146 -5.00 -11.76 -28.43
CA SER A 146 -6.05 -10.77 -28.32
C SER A 146 -5.65 -9.82 -27.19
N SER A 147 -5.17 -8.63 -27.55
CA SER A 147 -4.92 -7.57 -26.61
C SER A 147 -6.26 -7.14 -26.03
N LEU A 148 -6.61 -7.68 -24.87
CA LEU A 148 -7.74 -7.17 -24.11
C LEU A 148 -7.35 -5.76 -23.63
N GLN A 149 -7.88 -4.72 -24.30
CA GLN A 149 -7.83 -3.36 -23.76
C GLN A 149 -8.63 -3.37 -22.46
N LEU A 150 -7.94 -3.33 -21.33
CA LEU A 150 -8.58 -3.11 -20.05
C LEU A 150 -9.01 -1.63 -19.96
N PRO A 151 -10.11 -1.31 -19.27
CA PRO A 151 -10.48 0.07 -19.02
C PRO A 151 -9.33 0.82 -18.33
N PRO A 152 -9.26 2.16 -18.47
CA PRO A 152 -8.26 2.97 -17.79
C PRO A 152 -8.18 2.60 -16.30
N SER A 153 -6.96 2.46 -15.77
CA SER A 153 -6.77 2.08 -14.38
C SER A 153 -7.50 3.06 -13.47
N GLU A 154 -8.43 2.52 -12.69
CA GLU A 154 -9.18 3.21 -11.62
C GLU A 154 -8.24 3.86 -10.60
N TRP A 155 -6.98 3.43 -10.58
CA TRP A 155 -5.91 3.88 -9.69
C TRP A 155 -4.93 4.86 -10.35
N SER A 156 -5.25 5.41 -11.52
CA SER A 156 -4.39 6.34 -12.27
C SER A 156 -3.99 7.62 -11.51
N ALA A 157 -4.74 8.00 -10.48
CA ALA A 157 -4.39 9.13 -9.60
C ALA A 157 -3.28 8.80 -8.58
N LEU A 158 -2.94 7.52 -8.37
CA LEU A 158 -1.84 7.13 -7.49
C LEU A 158 -0.50 7.60 -8.06
N ARG A 159 0.22 8.37 -7.24
CA ARG A 159 1.49 9.00 -7.60
C ARG A 159 2.68 8.41 -6.89
N PHE A 160 2.50 7.89 -5.67
CA PHE A 160 3.58 7.28 -4.89
C PHE A 160 3.09 6.36 -3.76
N GLY A 161 3.96 5.45 -3.32
CA GLY A 161 3.72 4.51 -2.21
C GLY A 161 4.44 4.86 -0.91
N ILE A 162 3.87 4.46 0.21
CA ILE A 162 4.49 4.49 1.55
C ILE A 162 4.42 3.07 2.13
N LEU A 163 5.56 2.39 2.22
CA LEU A 163 5.64 0.98 2.58
C LEU A 163 6.30 0.85 3.94
N LEU A 164 5.51 0.54 4.96
CA LEU A 164 5.94 0.46 6.35
C LEU A 164 6.14 -1.00 6.74
N SER A 165 7.37 -1.39 7.14
CA SER A 165 7.69 -2.77 7.55
C SER A 165 7.21 -3.81 6.54
N GLY A 166 7.71 -3.72 5.30
CA GLY A 166 7.15 -4.45 4.16
C GLY A 166 7.08 -5.97 4.30
N SER A 167 6.13 -6.57 3.60
CA SER A 167 5.98 -8.03 3.46
C SER A 167 6.05 -8.45 1.99
N CYS A 168 6.63 -9.62 1.73
CA CYS A 168 6.76 -10.24 0.42
C CYS A 168 7.08 -11.74 0.57
N ASN A 169 6.84 -12.52 -0.49
CA ASN A 169 7.30 -13.90 -0.67
C ASN A 169 7.47 -14.21 -2.17
N ASP A 170 8.05 -15.36 -2.52
CA ASP A 170 8.31 -15.73 -3.92
C ASP A 170 7.03 -15.80 -4.79
N HIS A 171 5.89 -16.20 -4.21
CA HIS A 171 4.61 -16.22 -4.91
C HIS A 171 4.16 -14.81 -5.29
N ILE A 172 4.35 -13.84 -4.38
CA ILE A 172 4.09 -12.43 -4.65
C ILE A 172 5.05 -11.91 -5.73
N VAL A 173 6.35 -12.17 -5.65
CA VAL A 173 7.31 -11.75 -6.69
C VAL A 173 6.89 -12.29 -8.06
N THR A 174 6.54 -13.58 -8.13
CA THR A 174 6.09 -14.25 -9.35
C THR A 174 4.85 -13.56 -9.94
N ALA A 175 3.88 -13.17 -9.10
CA ALA A 175 2.67 -12.48 -9.54
C ALA A 175 2.94 -11.10 -10.18
N PHE A 176 4.07 -10.45 -9.86
CA PHE A 176 4.48 -9.17 -10.47
C PHE A 176 5.26 -9.36 -11.79
N MET A 177 5.41 -10.60 -12.27
CA MET A 177 5.88 -10.97 -13.62
C MET A 177 7.20 -10.31 -14.06
N GLY A 178 8.11 -10.04 -13.12
CA GLY A 178 9.44 -9.48 -13.41
C GLY A 178 9.48 -8.02 -13.82
N LYS A 179 8.36 -7.28 -13.78
CA LYS A 179 8.36 -5.82 -14.01
C LYS A 179 8.49 -5.08 -12.68
N LYS A 180 9.54 -4.26 -12.56
CA LYS A 180 9.78 -3.45 -11.37
C LYS A 180 8.91 -2.18 -11.34
N LEU A 181 8.30 -1.89 -10.20
CA LEU A 181 7.59 -0.64 -9.94
C LEU A 181 8.54 0.56 -10.03
N GLN A 182 8.17 1.57 -10.82
CA GLN A 182 8.92 2.80 -11.03
C GLN A 182 8.18 4.02 -10.46
N LEU A 183 6.92 3.85 -10.06
CA LEU A 183 6.20 4.84 -9.27
C LEU A 183 7.00 5.10 -8.01
N PRO A 184 7.24 6.38 -7.69
CA PRO A 184 8.02 6.72 -6.51
C PRO A 184 7.50 6.07 -5.23
N SER A 185 8.39 5.67 -4.34
CA SER A 185 7.98 5.09 -3.06
C SER A 185 8.98 5.41 -1.96
N VAL A 186 8.52 5.39 -0.71
CA VAL A 186 9.40 5.32 0.46
C VAL A 186 9.12 4.05 1.23
N HIS A 187 10.19 3.34 1.58
CA HIS A 187 10.19 2.12 2.37
C HIS A 187 10.78 2.41 3.75
N LEU A 188 10.18 1.85 4.79
CA LEU A 188 10.63 2.02 6.17
C LEU A 188 10.93 0.66 6.79
N TYR A 189 12.14 0.46 7.32
CA TYR A 189 12.56 -0.75 8.02
C TYR A 189 12.98 -0.47 9.46
N GLY A 190 12.53 -1.33 10.37
CA GLY A 190 13.17 -1.48 11.68
C GLY A 190 14.36 -2.43 11.59
N LEU A 191 15.51 -2.02 12.11
CA LEU A 191 16.74 -2.82 12.07
C LEU A 191 16.65 -4.12 12.90
N GLN A 192 15.70 -4.22 13.83
CA GLN A 192 15.40 -5.42 14.62
C GLN A 192 14.09 -6.09 14.20
N ASP A 193 13.54 -5.74 13.03
CA ASP A 193 12.33 -6.37 12.51
C ASP A 193 12.60 -7.85 12.18
N PRO A 194 11.93 -8.82 12.83
CA PRO A 194 12.13 -10.24 12.55
C PRO A 194 11.72 -10.61 11.10
N TYR A 195 10.90 -9.78 10.45
CA TYR A 195 10.45 -9.97 9.07
C TYR A 195 11.23 -9.11 8.07
N MET A 196 12.37 -8.52 8.46
CA MET A 196 13.18 -7.64 7.60
C MET A 196 13.55 -8.30 6.26
N GLY A 197 13.75 -9.62 6.21
CA GLY A 197 14.00 -10.34 4.96
C GLY A 197 12.88 -10.17 3.93
N ASN A 198 11.62 -10.17 4.37
CA ASN A 198 10.45 -9.98 3.53
C ASN A 198 10.38 -8.52 3.03
N ALA A 199 10.69 -7.56 3.89
CA ALA A 199 10.73 -6.14 3.54
C ALA A 199 11.82 -5.84 2.48
N LYS A 200 13.02 -6.42 2.65
CA LYS A 200 14.11 -6.33 1.67
C LYS A 200 13.70 -6.94 0.33
N MET A 201 13.10 -8.12 0.34
CA MET A 201 12.62 -8.76 -0.88
C MET A 201 11.58 -7.91 -1.62
N LEU A 202 10.63 -7.29 -0.91
CA LEU A 202 9.69 -6.34 -1.51
C LEU A 202 10.45 -5.23 -2.25
N TYR A 203 11.38 -4.56 -1.58
CA TYR A 203 12.12 -3.44 -2.13
C TYR A 203 13.06 -3.81 -3.28
N GLU A 204 13.82 -4.89 -3.15
CA GLU A 204 14.84 -5.28 -4.11
C GLU A 204 14.26 -5.95 -5.35
N GLN A 205 13.20 -6.76 -5.18
CA GLN A 205 12.66 -7.55 -6.28
C GLN A 205 11.47 -6.87 -6.97
N ILE A 206 10.62 -6.14 -6.22
CA ILE A 206 9.40 -5.53 -6.78
C ILE A 206 9.62 -4.07 -7.19
N TYR A 207 10.49 -3.33 -6.52
CA TYR A 207 10.71 -1.90 -6.82
C TYR A 207 12.00 -1.63 -7.60
N HIS A 208 11.95 -0.61 -8.47
CA HIS A 208 13.11 -0.09 -9.18
C HIS A 208 13.87 0.87 -8.27
N ALA A 209 15.14 0.55 -7.96
CA ALA A 209 15.91 1.27 -6.94
C ALA A 209 15.95 2.80 -7.09
N PRO A 210 16.15 3.39 -8.29
CA PRO A 210 16.07 4.85 -8.48
C PRO A 210 14.72 5.51 -8.11
N ALA A 211 13.64 4.73 -8.04
CA ALA A 211 12.31 5.21 -7.68
C ALA A 211 11.96 4.97 -6.20
N ALA A 212 12.73 4.14 -5.49
CA ALA A 212 12.42 3.70 -4.14
C ALA A 212 13.42 4.27 -3.12
N ASP A 213 12.93 5.17 -2.27
CA ASP A 213 13.67 5.65 -1.11
C ASP A 213 13.61 4.64 0.03
N LEU A 214 14.69 4.55 0.80
CA LEU A 214 14.74 3.74 2.02
C LEU A 214 15.00 4.60 3.26
N VAL A 215 14.27 4.32 4.33
CA VAL A 215 14.49 4.86 5.68
C VAL A 215 14.62 3.68 6.65
N GLU A 216 15.70 3.66 7.41
CA GLU A 216 15.94 2.66 8.45
C GLU A 216 15.93 3.34 9.82
N PHE A 217 15.42 2.64 10.83
CA PHE A 217 15.41 3.11 12.20
C PHE A 217 15.76 1.98 13.18
N ASP A 218 16.23 2.36 14.36
CA ASP A 218 16.51 1.45 15.46
C ASP A 218 15.18 1.06 16.14
N GLY A 219 14.57 0.00 15.63
CA GLY A 219 13.35 -0.62 16.18
C GLY A 219 12.93 -1.88 15.44
N GLY A 220 11.78 -2.43 15.80
CA GLY A 220 11.27 -3.71 15.28
C GLY A 220 10.23 -3.55 14.16
N HIS A 221 9.27 -4.47 14.14
CA HIS A 221 8.13 -4.48 13.20
C HIS A 221 7.08 -3.44 13.59
N ASN A 222 7.44 -2.14 13.57
CA ASN A 222 6.59 -1.06 14.03
C ASN A 222 6.87 0.28 13.33
N ILE A 223 6.04 1.28 13.63
CA ILE A 223 6.28 2.67 13.22
C ILE A 223 7.17 3.34 14.29
N PRO A 224 8.18 4.14 13.92
CA PRO A 224 9.05 4.82 14.86
C PRO A 224 8.28 5.72 15.83
N GLY A 225 8.50 5.54 17.12
CA GLY A 225 7.93 6.40 18.16
C GLY A 225 8.73 7.68 18.40
N ASN A 226 10.04 7.66 18.10
CA ASN A 226 10.91 8.81 18.33
C ASN A 226 10.78 9.86 17.21
N LYS A 227 10.95 11.13 17.58
CA LYS A 227 10.77 12.27 16.67
C LYS A 227 11.77 12.27 15.51
N LYS A 228 13.03 11.91 15.76
CA LYS A 228 14.10 11.98 14.75
C LYS A 228 13.79 11.09 13.55
N ASP A 229 13.42 9.84 13.78
CA ASP A 229 13.10 8.90 12.69
C ASP A 229 11.76 9.21 12.04
N LEU A 230 10.79 9.69 12.81
CA LEU A 230 9.52 10.16 12.27
C LEU A 230 9.69 11.36 11.32
N ASP A 231 10.57 12.30 11.67
CA ASP A 231 10.89 13.47 10.85
C ASP A 231 11.59 13.05 9.55
N ARG A 232 12.51 12.06 9.61
CA ARG A 232 13.17 11.49 8.43
C ARG A 232 12.16 10.89 7.45
N LEU A 233 11.23 10.06 7.96
CA LEU A 233 10.17 9.46 7.15
C LEU A 233 9.24 10.53 6.57
N THR A 234 8.79 11.47 7.40
CA THR A 234 7.90 12.58 6.99
C THR A 234 8.54 13.41 5.89
N ALA A 235 9.83 13.74 6.01
CA ALA A 235 10.57 14.50 5.00
C ALA A 235 10.60 13.78 3.64
N ARG A 236 10.75 12.45 3.63
CA ARG A 236 10.71 11.64 2.39
C ARG A 236 9.31 11.67 1.76
N ILE A 237 8.26 11.45 2.55
CA ILE A 237 6.86 11.49 2.09
C ILE A 237 6.52 12.85 1.46
N LEU A 238 6.88 13.95 2.13
CA LEU A 238 6.62 15.30 1.62
C LEU A 238 7.43 15.61 0.36
N ARG A 239 8.67 15.10 0.26
CA ARG A 239 9.47 15.21 -0.96
C ARG A 239 8.82 14.47 -2.13
N LEU A 240 8.33 13.25 -1.91
CA LEU A 240 7.62 12.48 -2.94
C LEU A 240 6.36 13.21 -3.40
N ASN A 241 5.57 13.75 -2.46
CA ASN A 241 4.38 14.53 -2.78
C ASN A 241 4.69 15.72 -3.70
N ARG A 242 5.72 16.52 -3.35
CA ARG A 242 6.14 17.68 -4.17
C ARG A 242 6.60 17.25 -5.55
N ARG A 243 7.52 16.28 -5.64
CA ARG A 243 8.10 15.82 -6.91
C ARG A 243 7.06 15.26 -7.87
N THR A 244 6.03 14.60 -7.34
CA THR A 244 5.00 13.96 -8.17
C THR A 244 3.83 14.87 -8.50
N LYS A 245 3.60 15.98 -7.78
CA LYS A 245 2.58 16.98 -8.15
C LYS A 245 2.92 17.64 -9.49
N SER A 246 4.20 17.93 -9.73
CA SER A 246 4.66 18.64 -10.93
C SER A 246 4.60 17.82 -12.23
N LYS A 247 4.39 16.50 -12.16
CA LYS A 247 4.34 15.61 -13.33
C LYS A 247 2.94 15.38 -13.91
N VAL A 248 1.89 15.94 -13.30
CA VAL A 248 0.50 15.75 -13.74
C VAL A 248 0.05 16.81 -14.78
N ALA A 249 0.84 17.86 -15.00
CA ALA A 249 0.57 18.83 -16.05
C ALA A 249 1.33 18.46 -17.34
N LYS A 250 0.67 17.70 -18.22
CA LYS A 250 0.77 17.75 -19.70
C LYS A 250 0.26 16.43 -20.30
N TRP A 251 -1.00 16.44 -20.72
CA TRP A 251 -1.46 15.85 -21.97
C TRP A 251 -2.54 16.79 -22.52
#